data_AF-A8USQ2-F1
#
_entry.id   AF-A8USQ2-F1
#
_cell.length_a   1.000
_cell.length_b   1.000
_cell.length_c   1.000
_cell.angle_alpha   90.00
_cell.angle_beta   90.00
_cell.angle_gamma   90.00
#
_symmetry.space_group_name_H-M   'P 1'
#
loop_
_entity.id
_entity.type
_entity.pdbx_description
1 polymer ?
#
loop_
_entity_poly.entity_id
_entity_poly.type
_entity_poly.pdbx_seq_one_letter_code
_entity_poly.pdbx_strand_id
1 'polypeptide(L)'
;MMRLTINRFMDPKNMFAIWRVPAPFKPITRKGVGQRMGGGKGAIDHYVTPVKTGCLIVEMGGRCEFEEVKRVLNQVAHKLPFPAKAVSRKTLEKMHQNQKERELNNQNPWTFERIATANMFGIRKFLSPYDLTQKGRYWGKFYMPKRV
;
A
#
# COMPACT_ATOMS: atom_id res chain seq x y z
N MET A 1 -13.75 -12.34 -3.98
CA MET A 1 -12.98 -12.30 -5.24
C MET A 1 -11.57 -12.84 -5.07
N MET A 2 -10.70 -12.24 -4.22
CA MET A 2 -9.33 -12.73 -4.01
C MET A 2 -9.25 -14.21 -3.57
N ARG A 3 -10.00 -14.57 -2.52
CA ARG A 3 -10.04 -15.95 -1.99
C ARG A 3 -10.38 -16.99 -3.06
N LEU A 4 -11.37 -16.70 -3.90
CA LEU A 4 -11.80 -17.60 -4.96
C LEU A 4 -10.73 -17.75 -6.05
N THR A 5 -10.09 -16.64 -6.45
CA THR A 5 -9.01 -16.68 -7.45
C THR A 5 -7.81 -17.48 -6.96
N ILE A 6 -7.39 -17.26 -5.71
CA ILE A 6 -6.26 -17.99 -5.11
C ILE A 6 -6.59 -19.48 -4.98
N ASN A 7 -7.74 -19.82 -4.39
CA ASN A 7 -8.12 -21.21 -4.15
C ASN A 7 -8.33 -22.03 -5.44
N ARG A 8 -8.71 -21.39 -6.55
CA ARG A 8 -8.87 -22.06 -7.85
C ARG A 8 -7.53 -22.38 -8.53
N PHE A 9 -6.48 -21.63 -8.19
CA PHE A 9 -5.15 -21.81 -8.77
C PHE A 9 -4.22 -22.65 -7.90
N MET A 10 -4.35 -22.52 -6.57
CA MET A 10 -3.41 -23.08 -5.61
C MET A 10 -3.54 -24.60 -5.53
N ASP A 11 -2.41 -25.30 -5.61
CA ASP A 11 -2.31 -26.74 -5.34
C ASP A 11 -2.28 -27.00 -3.82
N PRO A 12 -3.33 -27.61 -3.22
CA PRO A 12 -3.44 -27.71 -1.76
C PRO A 12 -2.36 -28.57 -1.08
N LYS A 13 -1.65 -29.42 -1.84
CA LYS A 13 -0.59 -30.29 -1.34
C LYS A 13 0.76 -29.58 -1.22
N ASN A 14 1.05 -28.69 -2.16
CA ASN A 14 2.38 -28.09 -2.33
C ASN A 14 2.41 -26.63 -1.88
N MET A 15 1.27 -25.95 -1.86
CA MET A 15 1.14 -24.52 -1.60
C MET A 15 0.14 -24.24 -0.47
N PHE A 16 0.38 -23.15 0.25
CA PHE A 16 -0.56 -22.60 1.24
C PHE A 16 -0.61 -21.07 1.14
N ALA A 17 -1.75 -20.50 1.55
CA ALA A 17 -1.96 -19.06 1.58
C ALA A 17 -2.47 -18.60 2.96
N ILE A 18 -1.90 -17.52 3.47
CA ILE A 18 -2.24 -16.92 4.76
C ILE A 18 -2.70 -15.48 4.53
N TRP A 19 -3.84 -15.13 5.13
CA TRP A 19 -4.35 -13.76 5.14
C TRP A 19 -3.62 -12.94 6.19
N ARG A 20 -2.95 -11.86 5.76
CA ARG A 20 -2.21 -10.96 6.66
C ARG A 20 -3.03 -9.75 7.12
N VAL A 21 -4.21 -9.57 6.53
CA VAL A 21 -5.14 -8.48 6.83
C VAL A 21 -6.29 -9.02 7.68
N PRO A 22 -6.67 -8.34 8.77
CA PRO A 22 -7.77 -8.78 9.63
C PRO A 22 -9.12 -8.66 8.92
N ALA A 23 -10.12 -9.34 9.50
CA ALA A 23 -11.51 -9.19 9.07
C ALA A 23 -11.97 -7.72 9.14
N PRO A 24 -12.92 -7.30 8.29
CA PRO A 24 -13.43 -5.94 8.30
C PRO A 24 -14.01 -5.55 9.66
N PHE A 25 -13.48 -4.48 10.26
CA PHE A 25 -13.87 -4.04 11.62
C PHE A 25 -14.22 -2.56 11.70
N LYS A 26 -13.83 -1.73 10.71
CA LYS A 26 -14.09 -0.29 10.73
C LYS A 26 -15.47 0.00 10.15
N PRO A 27 -16.44 0.53 10.93
CA PRO A 27 -17.77 0.82 10.41
C PRO A 27 -17.76 2.04 9.48
N ILE A 28 -18.45 1.94 8.35
CA ILE A 28 -18.74 3.03 7.43
C ILE A 28 -20.22 3.35 7.53
N THR A 29 -20.54 4.60 7.89
CA THR A 29 -21.92 5.07 7.99
C THR A 29 -22.36 5.73 6.68
N ARG A 30 -23.60 5.47 6.25
CA ARG A 30 -24.18 6.06 5.05
C ARG A 30 -25.60 6.56 5.34
N LYS A 31 -25.93 7.76 4.87
CA LYS A 31 -27.31 8.26 4.88
C LYS A 31 -28.07 7.75 3.67
N GLY A 32 -29.40 7.64 3.79
CA GLY A 32 -30.28 7.30 2.68
C GLY A 32 -30.13 8.30 1.53
N VAL A 33 -30.25 7.80 0.30
CA VAL A 33 -30.19 8.64 -0.90
C VAL A 33 -31.38 9.61 -0.90
N GLY A 34 -31.16 10.88 -1.25
CA GLY A 34 -32.20 11.91 -1.32
C GLY A 34 -32.46 12.68 -0.03
N GLN A 35 -31.76 12.39 1.06
CA GLN A 35 -31.86 13.14 2.31
C GLN A 35 -31.10 14.48 2.24
N ARG A 36 -31.65 15.53 2.87
CA ARG A 36 -30.95 16.82 3.03
C ARG A 36 -29.75 16.68 3.99
N MET A 37 -28.85 17.66 3.95
CA MET A 37 -27.76 17.76 4.92
C MET A 37 -28.32 18.08 6.33
N GLY A 38 -27.63 17.62 7.38
CA GLY A 38 -28.11 17.73 8.77
C GLY A 38 -28.84 16.47 9.28
N GLY A 39 -29.50 16.53 10.44
CA GLY A 39 -30.28 15.40 10.99
C GLY A 39 -29.47 14.25 11.60
N GLY A 40 -28.27 14.52 12.12
CA GLY A 40 -27.45 13.52 12.80
C GLY A 40 -26.60 12.64 11.87
N LYS A 41 -26.02 11.57 12.41
CA LYS A 41 -25.18 10.60 11.68
C LYS A 41 -26.03 9.45 11.14
N GLY A 42 -25.70 8.94 9.95
CA GLY A 42 -26.38 7.79 9.37
C GLY A 42 -26.09 6.48 10.11
N ALA A 43 -26.88 5.45 9.83
CA ALA A 43 -26.64 4.09 10.31
C ALA A 43 -25.37 3.48 9.69
N ILE A 44 -24.86 2.40 10.31
CA ILE A 44 -23.72 1.63 9.79
C ILE A 44 -24.19 0.84 8.57
N ASP A 45 -23.50 1.01 7.45
CA ASP A 45 -23.79 0.36 6.16
C ASP A 45 -22.96 -0.92 5.99
N HIS A 46 -21.64 -0.81 6.13
CA HIS A 46 -20.72 -1.93 6.02
C HIS A 46 -19.43 -1.70 6.83
N TYR A 47 -18.64 -2.76 6.99
CA TYR A 47 -17.33 -2.70 7.62
C TYR A 47 -16.21 -2.79 6.58
N VAL A 48 -15.10 -2.09 6.83
CA VAL A 48 -13.90 -2.12 6.00
C VAL A 48 -12.65 -2.38 6.83
N THR A 49 -11.56 -2.78 6.17
CA THR A 49 -10.23 -2.86 6.79
C THR A 49 -9.32 -1.77 6.19
N PRO A 50 -8.79 -0.84 6.99
CA PRO A 50 -7.84 0.15 6.48
C PRO A 50 -6.49 -0.51 6.17
N VAL A 51 -5.94 -0.22 5.00
CA VAL A 51 -4.65 -0.76 4.54
C VAL A 51 -3.70 0.39 4.27
N LYS A 52 -2.49 0.32 4.81
CA LYS A 52 -1.40 1.28 4.55
C LYS A 52 -0.48 0.77 3.43
N THR A 53 0.25 1.69 2.83
CA THR A 53 1.29 1.39 1.84
C THR A 53 2.36 0.48 2.45
N GLY A 54 2.84 -0.51 1.68
CA GLY A 54 3.81 -1.51 2.14
C GLY A 54 3.21 -2.66 2.97
N CYS A 55 1.90 -2.66 3.25
CA CYS A 55 1.23 -3.78 3.91
C CYS A 55 1.15 -4.99 2.98
N LEU A 56 1.54 -6.17 3.47
CA LEU A 56 1.33 -7.44 2.79
C LEU A 56 -0.12 -7.87 2.98
N ILE A 57 -0.81 -8.18 1.88
CA ILE A 57 -2.25 -8.54 1.93
C ILE A 57 -2.44 -10.05 2.09
N VAL A 58 -1.76 -10.81 1.24
CA VAL A 58 -1.76 -12.26 1.23
C VAL A 58 -0.32 -12.72 1.17
N GLU A 59 0.01 -13.67 2.02
CA GLU A 59 1.26 -14.39 1.98
C GLU A 59 1.00 -15.77 1.39
N MET A 60 1.85 -16.20 0.46
CA MET A 60 1.84 -17.55 -0.06
C MET A 60 3.19 -18.19 0.16
N GLY A 61 3.17 -19.47 0.54
CA GLY A 61 4.34 -20.28 0.77
C GLY A 61 4.10 -21.72 0.31
N GLY A 62 5.16 -22.52 0.29
CA GLY A 62 5.10 -23.90 -0.19
C GLY A 62 6.33 -24.29 -0.98
N ARG A 63 6.29 -25.49 -1.56
CA ARG A 63 7.28 -25.99 -2.53
C ARG A 63 6.92 -25.49 -3.92
N CYS A 64 7.06 -24.19 -4.16
CA CYS A 64 6.76 -23.56 -5.44
C CYS A 64 7.75 -22.45 -5.75
N GLU A 65 7.93 -22.19 -7.04
CA GLU A 65 8.78 -21.10 -7.50
C GLU A 65 7.98 -19.80 -7.62
N PHE A 66 8.67 -18.66 -7.52
CA PHE A 66 8.00 -17.37 -7.59
C PHE A 66 7.30 -17.15 -8.94
N GLU A 67 7.84 -17.70 -10.02
CA GLU A 67 7.31 -17.51 -11.37
C GLU A 67 5.91 -18.12 -11.55
N GLU A 68 5.70 -19.31 -10.98
CA GLU A 68 4.40 -20.00 -10.97
C GLU A 68 3.34 -19.13 -10.29
N VAL A 69 3.68 -18.57 -9.13
CA VAL A 69 2.76 -17.84 -8.27
C VAL A 69 2.57 -16.38 -8.73
N LYS A 70 3.59 -15.79 -9.37
CA LYS A 70 3.62 -14.38 -9.80
C LYS A 70 2.47 -14.03 -10.72
N ARG A 71 2.10 -14.91 -11.65
CA ARG A 71 0.99 -14.66 -12.60
C ARG A 71 -0.32 -14.43 -11.86
N VAL A 72 -0.65 -15.29 -10.91
CA VAL A 72 -1.91 -15.22 -10.16
C VAL A 72 -1.91 -14.10 -9.13
N LEU A 73 -0.78 -13.87 -8.46
CA LEU A 73 -0.63 -12.71 -7.57
C LEU A 73 -0.81 -11.39 -8.33
N ASN A 74 -0.26 -11.27 -9.53
CA ASN A 74 -0.45 -10.08 -10.36
C ASN A 74 -1.91 -9.93 -10.80
N GLN A 75 -2.58 -11.01 -11.19
CA GLN A 75 -4.01 -10.97 -11.52
C GLN A 75 -4.85 -10.46 -10.35
N VAL A 76 -4.53 -10.91 -9.12
CA VAL A 76 -5.19 -10.43 -7.91
C VAL A 76 -4.83 -8.96 -7.64
N ALA A 77 -3.56 -8.59 -7.80
CA ALA A 77 -3.08 -7.23 -7.59
C ALA A 77 -3.78 -6.21 -8.51
N HIS A 78 -4.00 -6.54 -9.78
CA HIS A 78 -4.71 -5.68 -10.73
C HIS A 78 -6.18 -5.44 -10.37
N LYS A 79 -6.79 -6.34 -9.60
CA LYS A 79 -8.18 -6.20 -9.16
C LYS A 79 -8.30 -5.47 -7.82
N LEU A 80 -7.19 -5.15 -7.15
CA LEU A 80 -7.23 -4.36 -5.92
C LEU A 80 -7.49 -2.88 -6.25
N PRO A 81 -8.17 -2.14 -5.36
CA PRO A 81 -8.50 -0.73 -5.57
C PRO A 81 -7.29 0.21 -5.38
N PHE A 82 -6.10 -0.34 -5.16
CA PHE A 82 -4.84 0.38 -4.96
C PHE A 82 -3.69 -0.32 -5.70
N PRO A 83 -2.63 0.41 -6.08
CA PRO A 83 -1.46 -0.19 -6.72
C PRO A 83 -0.84 -1.26 -5.82
N ALA A 84 -0.82 -2.49 -6.31
CA ALA A 84 -0.22 -3.63 -5.64
C ALA A 84 0.73 -4.34 -6.61
N LYS A 85 1.71 -5.05 -6.05
CA LYS A 85 2.72 -5.78 -6.82
C LYS A 85 3.02 -7.10 -6.14
N ALA A 86 3.12 -8.18 -6.92
CA ALA A 86 3.65 -9.44 -6.42
C ALA A 86 5.14 -9.29 -6.10
N VAL A 87 5.52 -9.65 -4.88
CA VAL A 87 6.91 -9.61 -4.41
C VAL A 87 7.26 -10.91 -3.70
N SER A 88 8.46 -11.41 -3.93
CA SER A 88 9.13 -12.40 -3.10
C SER A 88 10.15 -11.72 -2.20
N ARG A 89 10.64 -12.46 -1.19
CA ARG A 89 11.70 -11.98 -0.28
C ARG A 89 12.91 -11.39 -1.04
N LYS A 90 13.48 -12.13 -1.99
CA LYS A 90 14.62 -11.69 -2.81
C LYS A 90 14.29 -10.41 -3.59
N THR A 91 13.12 -10.34 -4.22
CA THR A 91 12.74 -9.16 -5.01
C THR A 91 12.49 -7.93 -4.13
N LEU A 92 11.96 -8.12 -2.92
CA LEU A 92 11.70 -7.04 -1.97
C LEU A 92 13.02 -6.49 -1.41
N GLU A 93 13.95 -7.36 -1.03
CA GLU A 93 15.31 -6.98 -0.60
C GLU A 93 16.02 -6.17 -1.69
N LYS A 94 15.98 -6.64 -2.95
CA LYS A 94 16.53 -5.91 -4.10
C LYS A 94 15.86 -4.55 -4.29
N MET A 95 14.53 -4.45 -4.16
CA MET A 95 13.83 -3.17 -4.26
C MET A 95 14.28 -2.18 -3.19
N HIS A 96 14.53 -2.63 -1.96
CA HIS A 96 15.05 -1.78 -0.89
C HIS A 96 16.50 -1.36 -1.12
N GLN A 97 17.35 -2.27 -1.58
CA GLN A 97 18.75 -1.97 -1.93
C GLN A 97 18.83 -0.94 -3.06
N ASN A 98 18.11 -1.16 -4.16
CA ASN A 98 18.06 -0.23 -5.29
C ASN A 98 17.57 1.15 -4.87
N GLN A 99 16.61 1.22 -3.94
CA GLN A 99 16.13 2.50 -3.44
C GLN A 99 17.20 3.23 -2.61
N LYS A 100 17.87 2.53 -1.69
CA LYS A 100 18.97 3.10 -0.90
C LYS A 100 20.11 3.58 -1.80
N GLU A 101 20.45 2.79 -2.80
CA GLU A 101 21.47 3.15 -3.79
C GLU A 101 21.10 4.43 -4.55
N ARG A 102 19.85 4.59 -4.96
CA ARG A 102 19.38 5.81 -5.63
C ARG A 102 19.38 7.03 -4.70
N GLU A 103 19.09 6.83 -3.41
CA GLU A 103 19.14 7.90 -2.40
C GLU A 103 20.59 8.34 -2.14
N LEU A 104 21.54 7.39 -2.07
CA LEU A 104 22.97 7.66 -1.87
C LEU A 104 23.64 8.27 -3.11
N ASN A 105 23.32 7.77 -4.29
CA ASN A 105 23.93 8.20 -5.55
C ASN A 105 23.23 9.43 -6.16
N ASN A 106 22.35 10.09 -5.41
CA ASN A 106 21.63 11.27 -5.87
C ASN A 106 22.61 12.43 -6.09
N GLN A 107 22.81 12.82 -7.35
CA GLN A 107 23.69 13.94 -7.73
C GLN A 107 23.10 15.31 -7.35
N ASN A 108 21.78 15.40 -7.14
CA ASN A 108 21.16 16.65 -6.74
C ASN A 108 21.48 16.95 -5.26
N PRO A 109 22.19 18.06 -4.95
CA PRO A 109 22.53 18.42 -3.57
C PRO A 109 21.31 18.83 -2.72
N TRP A 110 20.17 19.04 -3.38
CA TRP A 110 18.91 19.45 -2.78
C TRP A 110 17.96 18.27 -2.63
N THR A 111 17.87 17.71 -1.43
CA THR A 111 16.88 16.69 -1.10
C THR A 111 15.63 17.31 -0.48
N PHE A 112 14.48 16.67 -0.69
CA PHE A 112 13.22 17.13 -0.09
C PHE A 112 13.30 17.15 1.43
N GLU A 113 13.90 16.10 2.02
CA GLU A 113 14.11 16.01 3.46
C GLU A 113 14.92 17.20 3.99
N ARG A 114 16.03 17.55 3.34
CA ARG A 114 16.87 18.68 3.75
C ARG A 114 16.10 20.01 3.70
N ILE A 115 15.38 20.26 2.61
CA ILE A 115 14.60 21.49 2.41
C ILE A 115 13.49 21.61 3.46
N ALA A 116 12.72 20.53 3.67
CA ALA A 116 11.58 20.51 4.57
C ALA A 116 12.02 20.61 6.04
N THR A 117 13.07 19.87 6.43
CA THR A 117 13.59 19.87 7.81
C THR A 117 14.29 21.17 8.16
N ALA A 118 15.04 21.79 7.26
CA ALA A 118 15.65 23.10 7.51
C ALA A 118 14.68 24.28 7.33
N ASN A 119 13.43 24.04 6.93
CA ASN A 119 12.45 25.09 6.61
C ASN A 119 13.00 26.13 5.61
N MET A 120 13.72 25.68 4.59
CA MET A 120 14.30 26.58 3.60
C MET A 120 13.18 27.35 2.88
N PHE A 121 13.40 28.65 2.65
CA PHE A 121 12.42 29.56 2.03
C PHE A 121 11.04 29.59 2.71
N GLY A 122 10.95 29.19 3.98
CA GLY A 122 9.68 29.16 4.71
C GLY A 122 8.67 28.14 4.16
N ILE A 123 9.14 27.12 3.44
CA ILE A 123 8.29 26.15 2.73
C ILE A 123 7.32 25.39 3.66
N ARG A 124 7.63 25.27 4.97
CA ARG A 124 6.75 24.61 5.95
C ARG A 124 5.38 25.28 6.09
N LYS A 125 5.22 26.54 5.65
CA LYS A 125 3.91 27.18 5.55
C LYS A 125 2.94 26.41 4.64
N PHE A 126 3.47 25.68 3.66
CA PHE A 126 2.70 24.94 2.66
C PHE A 126 2.80 23.42 2.81
N LEU A 127 3.72 22.92 3.64
CA LEU A 127 3.89 21.49 3.88
C LEU A 127 3.06 21.01 5.07
N SER A 128 2.73 19.73 5.04
CA SER A 128 2.14 19.05 6.19
C SER A 128 3.23 18.71 7.21
N PRO A 129 2.92 18.70 8.53
CA PRO A 129 3.83 18.15 9.53
C PRO A 129 4.27 16.71 9.23
N TYR A 130 3.41 15.92 8.58
CA TYR A 130 3.73 14.54 8.20
C TYR A 130 4.82 14.43 7.14
N ASP A 131 4.99 15.46 6.30
CA ASP A 131 5.99 15.45 5.22
C ASP A 131 7.42 15.39 5.75
N LEU A 132 7.65 15.87 6.98
CA LEU A 132 8.94 15.75 7.67
C LEU A 132 9.33 14.29 7.92
N THR A 133 8.35 13.42 8.20
CA THR A 133 8.58 11.98 8.40
C THR A 133 8.50 11.19 7.10
N GLN A 134 7.61 11.60 6.19
CA GLN A 134 7.32 10.92 4.94
C GLN A 134 8.32 11.24 3.82
N LYS A 135 9.17 12.27 4.02
CA LYS A 135 10.24 12.68 3.11
C LYS A 135 9.74 12.93 1.68
N GLY A 136 8.49 13.40 1.56
CA GLY A 136 7.81 13.66 0.29
C GLY A 136 7.43 12.42 -0.52
N ARG A 137 7.70 11.21 -0.04
CA ARG A 137 7.43 9.95 -0.79
C ARG A 137 5.96 9.58 -0.83
N TYR A 138 5.13 10.28 -0.06
CA TYR A 138 3.71 10.04 0.05
C TYR A 138 2.94 11.32 -0.27
N TRP A 139 1.76 11.14 -0.88
CA TRP A 139 0.78 12.19 -1.07
C TRP A 139 -0.61 11.61 -0.83
N GLY A 140 -1.21 11.95 0.31
CA GLY A 140 -2.43 11.31 0.79
C GLY A 140 -2.25 9.79 0.90
N LYS A 141 -2.98 9.03 0.08
CA LYS A 141 -2.89 7.54 0.04
C LYS A 141 -1.85 7.00 -0.93
N PHE A 142 -1.29 7.84 -1.80
CA PHE A 142 -0.41 7.40 -2.88
C PHE A 142 1.05 7.37 -2.44
N TYR A 143 1.79 6.40 -2.94
CA TYR A 143 3.23 6.24 -2.72
C TYR A 143 3.99 6.45 -4.03
N MET A 144 5.05 7.24 -3.98
CA MET A 144 5.89 7.61 -5.12
C MET A 144 7.22 6.85 -5.04
N PRO A 145 7.34 5.64 -5.64
CA PRO A 145 8.56 4.83 -5.54
C PRO A 145 9.76 5.45 -6.26
N LYS A 146 9.50 6.37 -7.21
CA LYS A 146 10.56 7.03 -7.97
C LYS A 146 11.18 8.22 -7.23
N ARG A 147 10.53 8.75 -6.19
CA ARG A 147 11.06 9.89 -5.42
C ARG A 147 12.18 9.43 -4.49
N VAL A 148 13.24 10.23 -4.44
CA VAL A 148 14.42 10.09 -3.58
C VAL A 148 14.63 11.37 -2.80
#